data_AF-A0A412RTW1-F1
#
_entry.id   AF-A0A412RTW1-F1
#
_cell.length_a   1.000
_cell.length_b   1.000
_cell.length_c   1.000
_cell.angle_alpha   90.00
_cell.angle_beta   90.00
_cell.angle_gamma   90.00
#
_symmetry.space_group_name_H-M   'P 1'
#
loop_
_entity.id
_entity.type
_entity.pdbx_description
1 polymer ?
#
loop_
_entity_poly.entity_id
_entity_poly.type
_entity_poly.pdbx_seq_one_letter_code
_entity_poly.pdbx_strand_id
1 'polypeptide(L)'
;MSIKKLIPAILIGTLACVNIAGCTSSKDREATKTKQELKSTQIESNNGESSKVLVVYYSASGNTKAVAENIAEETDGDLFELVPTDVYTSDDLDWTNKNSRVTQEHNNPETRDVELEYNTVDNWDDYDTVFIGA
;
A
#
# COMPACT_ATOMS: atom_id res chain seq x y z
N MET A 1 -47.07 -5.51 20.39
CA MET A 1 -47.08 -6.69 19.50
C MET A 1 -45.66 -6.80 18.95
N SER A 2 -44.72 -7.55 19.52
CA SER A 2 -44.74 -8.97 19.95
C SER A 2 -44.76 -9.94 18.75
N ILE A 3 -43.91 -10.97 18.60
CA ILE A 3 -42.57 -11.25 19.18
C ILE A 3 -41.94 -12.49 18.45
N LYS A 4 -40.66 -12.40 18.03
CA LYS A 4 -39.63 -13.48 17.85
C LYS A 4 -39.83 -14.67 16.85
N LYS A 5 -38.67 -15.29 16.51
CA LYS A 5 -38.38 -16.70 16.08
C LYS A 5 -38.37 -16.98 14.55
N LEU A 6 -37.46 -17.80 13.96
CA LEU A 6 -36.40 -18.71 14.48
C LEU A 6 -35.29 -19.00 13.40
N ILE A 7 -34.13 -19.54 13.84
CA ILE A 7 -32.91 -20.00 13.11
C ILE A 7 -32.88 -21.56 13.13
N PRO A 8 -32.46 -22.35 12.08
CA PRO A 8 -31.06 -22.80 11.83
C PRO A 8 -30.74 -23.09 10.31
N ALA A 9 -29.67 -23.78 9.81
CA ALA A 9 -28.56 -24.57 10.38
C ALA A 9 -27.33 -24.76 9.42
N ILE A 10 -26.12 -24.98 9.98
CA ILE A 10 -25.09 -26.03 9.69
C ILE A 10 -24.65 -26.36 8.22
N LEU A 11 -23.32 -26.38 7.91
CA LEU A 11 -22.47 -27.59 7.63
C LEU A 11 -21.01 -27.33 7.11
N ILE A 12 -20.00 -27.66 7.94
CA ILE A 12 -18.65 -28.29 7.71
C ILE A 12 -17.71 -27.89 6.53
N GLY A 13 -16.43 -27.65 6.89
CA GLY A 13 -15.22 -28.09 6.14
C GLY A 13 -14.53 -27.04 5.24
N THR A 14 -13.21 -27.04 5.02
CA THR A 14 -12.08 -27.85 5.56
C THR A 14 -10.76 -27.07 5.43
N LEU A 15 -9.81 -27.36 6.33
CA LEU A 15 -8.43 -26.82 6.34
C LEU A 15 -7.62 -27.30 5.12
N ALA A 16 -6.94 -26.39 4.41
CA ALA A 16 -5.92 -26.71 3.42
C ALA A 16 -4.84 -25.61 3.35
N CYS A 17 -3.76 -25.76 4.13
CA CYS A 17 -2.59 -24.91 4.00
C CYS A 17 -1.77 -25.35 2.77
N VAL A 18 -1.59 -24.47 1.78
CA VAL A 18 -0.65 -24.67 0.67
C VAL A 18 0.42 -23.60 0.75
N ASN A 19 1.56 -23.96 1.33
CA ASN A 19 2.78 -23.17 1.24
C ASN A 19 3.49 -23.53 -0.07
N ILE A 20 3.78 -22.54 -0.91
CA ILE A 20 4.75 -22.68 -1.99
C ILE A 20 5.88 -21.68 -1.71
N ALA A 21 7.03 -22.21 -1.32
CA ALA A 21 8.25 -21.43 -1.22
C ALA A 21 8.78 -21.14 -2.64
N GLY A 22 9.07 -19.87 -2.91
CA GLY A 22 9.60 -19.42 -4.20
C GLY A 22 10.57 -18.26 -4.02
N CYS A 23 11.82 -18.55 -3.69
CA CYS A 23 12.91 -17.58 -3.81
C CYS A 23 13.40 -17.58 -5.26
N THR A 24 13.51 -16.42 -5.89
CA THR A 24 14.29 -16.25 -7.12
C THR A 24 15.08 -14.95 -7.09
N SER A 25 16.34 -15.08 -7.48
CA SER A 25 17.48 -14.18 -7.25
C SER A 25 17.32 -12.73 -7.66
N SER A 26 17.99 -11.87 -6.86
CA SER A 26 18.18 -10.43 -7.07
C SER A 26 18.74 -10.07 -8.45
N LYS A 27 18.34 -8.90 -8.94
CA LYS A 27 19.12 -8.05 -9.85
C LYS A 27 19.04 -6.63 -9.35
N ASP A 28 20.19 -6.08 -8.97
CA ASP A 28 20.29 -4.71 -8.48
C ASP A 28 19.98 -3.73 -9.62
N ARG A 29 19.10 -2.76 -9.35
CA ARG A 29 18.91 -1.56 -10.17
C ARG A 29 18.97 -0.36 -9.25
N GLU A 30 20.05 0.37 -9.36
CA GLU A 30 20.28 1.63 -8.65
C GLU A 30 19.39 2.72 -9.26
N ALA A 31 18.43 3.22 -8.48
CA ALA A 31 17.57 4.33 -8.86
C ALA A 31 18.05 5.61 -8.17
N THR A 32 18.30 6.67 -8.94
CA THR A 32 18.71 7.97 -8.40
C THR A 32 17.57 8.61 -7.60
N LYS A 33 17.82 8.85 -6.31
CA LYS A 33 16.84 9.40 -5.37
C LYS A 33 16.57 10.90 -5.65
N THR A 34 15.33 11.25 -6.00
CA THR A 34 14.77 12.58 -5.72
C THR A 34 13.93 12.49 -4.44
N LYS A 35 13.85 13.57 -3.65
CA LYS A 35 13.46 13.54 -2.23
C LYS A 35 12.16 14.32 -1.95
N GLN A 36 11.20 13.67 -1.30
CA GLN A 36 10.03 14.31 -0.70
C GLN A 36 10.31 14.64 0.78
N GLU A 37 9.76 15.75 1.28
CA GLU A 37 9.95 16.19 2.67
C GLU A 37 8.85 15.60 3.59
N LEU A 38 9.24 14.76 4.55
CA LEU A 38 8.34 14.22 5.56
C LEU A 38 8.05 15.26 6.65
N LYS A 39 6.81 15.24 7.16
CA LYS A 39 6.34 16.14 8.23
C LYS A 39 6.19 15.38 9.55
N SER A 40 7.24 15.36 10.36
CA SER A 40 7.19 14.81 11.72
C SER A 40 7.06 15.93 12.78
N THR A 41 6.28 15.68 13.84
CA THR A 41 6.25 16.53 15.06
C THR A 41 6.93 15.77 16.19
N GLN A 42 7.85 16.40 16.92
CA GLN A 42 8.68 15.68 17.90
C GLN A 42 8.09 15.61 19.31
N ILE A 43 8.19 14.44 19.93
CA ILE A 43 8.24 14.26 21.38
C ILE A 43 9.40 13.31 21.72
N GLU A 44 10.25 13.70 22.67
CA GLU A 44 11.31 12.84 23.21
C GLU A 44 10.75 11.91 24.30
N SER A 45 11.13 10.63 24.29
CA SER A 45 11.24 9.81 25.51
C SER A 45 12.18 8.60 25.32
N ASN A 46 12.76 8.14 26.44
CA ASN A 46 14.03 7.43 26.44
C ASN A 46 13.96 5.92 26.16
N ASN A 47 14.79 5.50 25.20
CA ASN A 47 15.40 4.18 24.99
C ASN A 47 14.66 2.92 25.47
N GLY A 48 14.00 2.28 24.52
CA GLY A 48 13.57 0.89 24.52
C GLY A 48 13.03 0.52 23.14
N GLU A 49 13.82 0.85 22.10
CA GLU A 49 13.50 0.93 20.66
C GLU A 49 12.01 0.77 20.32
N SER A 50 11.31 1.91 20.25
CA SER A 50 9.99 2.01 19.64
C SER A 50 10.11 1.66 18.16
N SER A 51 9.54 0.53 17.75
CA SER A 51 9.60 0.04 16.38
C SER A 51 9.02 1.08 15.42
N LYS A 52 9.83 1.61 14.50
CA LYS A 52 9.40 2.71 13.63
C LYS A 52 8.64 2.17 12.42
N VAL A 53 7.50 2.79 12.14
CA VAL A 53 6.59 2.36 11.07
C VAL A 53 6.63 3.35 9.90
N LEU A 54 6.72 2.83 8.68
CA LEU A 54 6.47 3.57 7.44
C LEU A 54 5.19 3.05 6.78
N VAL A 55 4.29 3.96 6.40
CA VAL A 55 3.08 3.66 5.65
C VAL A 55 3.22 4.21 4.23
N VAL A 56 3.64 3.33 3.33
CA VAL A 56 3.72 3.61 1.89
C VAL A 56 2.34 3.38 1.26
N TYR A 57 1.85 4.31 0.45
CA TYR A 57 0.57 4.11 -0.25
C TYR A 57 0.50 4.77 -1.62
N TYR A 58 -0.26 4.18 -2.54
CA TYR A 58 -0.80 4.85 -3.72
C TYR A 58 -2.30 5.12 -3.50
N SER A 59 -2.85 6.22 -4.04
CA SER A 59 -4.31 6.38 -4.06
C SER A 59 -4.83 7.29 -5.19
N ALA A 60 -5.32 6.69 -6.27
CA ALA A 60 -5.90 7.42 -7.41
C ALA A 60 -7.15 8.26 -7.06
N SER A 61 -7.91 7.84 -6.04
CA SER A 61 -9.23 8.41 -5.68
C SER A 61 -9.38 8.74 -4.20
N GLY A 62 -8.29 8.70 -3.42
CA GLY A 62 -8.27 9.05 -2.00
C GLY A 62 -8.78 7.97 -1.03
N ASN A 63 -9.37 6.87 -1.51
CA ASN A 63 -9.87 5.79 -0.64
C ASN A 63 -8.75 5.12 0.17
N THR A 64 -7.68 4.69 -0.52
CA THR A 64 -6.47 4.11 0.09
C THR A 64 -5.75 5.12 0.98
N LYS A 65 -5.74 6.40 0.59
CA LYS A 65 -5.16 7.49 1.38
C LYS A 65 -5.80 7.60 2.76
N ALA A 66 -7.14 7.62 2.83
CA ALA A 66 -7.85 7.67 4.10
C ALA A 66 -7.54 6.46 5.00
N VAL A 67 -7.29 5.28 4.43
CA VAL A 67 -6.87 4.10 5.20
C VAL A 67 -5.41 4.21 5.65
N ALA A 68 -4.51 4.69 4.80
CA ALA A 68 -3.10 4.91 5.15
C ALA A 68 -2.94 5.98 6.24
N GLU A 69 -3.68 7.10 6.16
CA GLU A 69 -3.73 8.15 7.18
C GLU A 69 -4.19 7.58 8.54
N ASN A 70 -5.24 6.75 8.56
CA ASN A 70 -5.64 6.03 9.79
C ASN A 70 -4.53 5.10 10.31
N ILE A 71 -3.88 4.29 9.45
CA ILE A 71 -2.82 3.36 9.90
C ILE A 71 -1.65 4.16 10.50
N ALA A 72 -1.26 5.28 9.89
CA ALA A 72 -0.22 6.16 10.41
C ALA A 72 -0.59 6.76 11.78
N GLU A 73 -1.83 7.25 11.94
CA GLU A 73 -2.33 7.77 13.22
C GLU A 73 -2.24 6.71 14.34
N GLU A 74 -2.72 5.48 14.09
CA GLU A 74 -2.76 4.44 15.12
C GLU A 74 -1.39 3.76 15.40
N THR A 75 -0.37 4.03 14.57
CA THR A 75 0.98 3.47 14.72
C THR A 75 2.07 4.49 15.07
N ASP A 76 1.73 5.78 15.13
CA ASP A 76 2.70 6.89 15.13
C ASP A 76 3.69 6.78 13.95
N GLY A 77 3.16 6.35 12.80
CA GLY A 77 3.91 6.00 11.60
C GLY A 77 4.11 7.16 10.63
N ASP A 78 5.26 7.17 9.96
CA ASP A 78 5.55 8.11 8.87
C ASP A 78 4.74 7.75 7.60
N LEU A 79 4.26 8.75 6.85
CA LEU A 79 3.51 8.55 5.59
C LEU A 79 4.39 8.82 4.36
N PHE A 80 4.27 7.96 3.34
CA PHE A 80 4.91 8.14 2.04
C PHE A 80 3.94 7.84 0.89
N GLU A 81 3.58 8.86 0.11
CA GLU A 81 2.63 8.76 -1.01
C GLU A 81 3.40 8.49 -2.32
N LEU A 82 3.08 7.37 -2.99
CA LEU A 82 3.58 7.05 -4.32
C LEU A 82 2.83 7.88 -5.35
N VAL A 83 3.42 8.98 -5.81
CA VAL A 83 2.83 9.87 -6.83
C VAL A 83 3.44 9.55 -8.21
N PRO A 84 2.65 9.04 -9.18
CA PRO A 84 3.09 8.90 -10.57
C PRO A 84 3.41 10.26 -11.20
N THR A 85 4.46 10.34 -12.04
CA THR A 85 4.78 11.57 -12.80
C THR A 85 3.68 11.93 -13.80
N ASP A 86 3.02 10.91 -14.36
CA ASP A 86 1.76 11.04 -15.12
C ASP A 86 0.59 10.51 -14.27
N VAL A 87 -0.12 11.44 -13.62
CA VAL A 87 -1.21 11.16 -12.68
C VAL A 87 -2.43 10.61 -13.41
N TYR A 88 -2.95 9.47 -12.94
CA TYR A 88 -4.10 8.79 -13.52
C TYR A 88 -5.36 9.68 -13.53
N THR A 89 -5.92 9.88 -14.73
CA THR A 89 -7.19 10.60 -14.93
C THR A 89 -8.41 9.68 -14.72
N SER A 90 -9.60 10.27 -14.65
CA SER A 90 -10.85 9.47 -14.62
C SER A 90 -11.02 8.54 -15.82
N ASP A 91 -10.52 8.94 -17.00
CA ASP A 91 -10.59 8.13 -18.22
C ASP A 91 -9.56 6.98 -18.19
N ASP A 92 -8.41 7.20 -17.55
CA ASP A 92 -7.40 6.16 -17.30
C ASP A 92 -7.91 5.08 -16.35
N LEU A 93 -8.73 5.46 -15.37
CA LEU A 93 -9.30 4.60 -14.33
C LEU A 93 -10.58 3.85 -14.76
N ASP A 94 -11.14 4.15 -15.93
CA ASP A 94 -12.33 3.45 -16.45
C ASP A 94 -11.98 2.03 -16.91
N TRP A 95 -12.04 1.08 -15.97
CA TRP A 95 -11.85 -0.35 -16.22
C TRP A 95 -12.90 -0.97 -17.17
N THR A 96 -14.00 -0.27 -17.49
CA THR A 96 -14.99 -0.74 -18.48
C THR A 96 -14.56 -0.44 -19.91
N ASN A 97 -13.74 0.59 -20.10
CA ASN A 97 -13.11 0.94 -21.36
C ASN A 97 -11.86 0.08 -21.61
N LYS A 98 -11.90 -0.77 -22.65
CA LYS A 98 -10.78 -1.65 -23.02
C LYS A 98 -9.49 -0.92 -23.40
N ASN A 99 -9.58 0.37 -23.72
CA ASN A 99 -8.45 1.20 -24.11
C ASN A 99 -7.97 2.12 -22.96
N SER A 100 -8.59 2.08 -21.77
CA SER A 100 -8.10 2.84 -20.62
C SER A 100 -6.73 2.35 -20.16
N ARG A 101 -5.94 3.24 -19.57
CA ARG A 101 -4.60 2.93 -19.07
C ARG A 101 -4.61 1.77 -18.08
N VAL A 102 -5.51 1.75 -17.08
CA VAL A 102 -5.57 0.62 -16.13
C VAL A 102 -5.92 -0.71 -16.82
N THR A 103 -6.73 -0.70 -17.87
CA THR A 103 -7.06 -1.93 -18.61
C THR A 103 -5.87 -2.41 -19.44
N GLN A 104 -5.10 -1.50 -20.05
CA GLN A 104 -3.89 -1.85 -20.79
C GLN A 104 -2.80 -2.40 -19.85
N GLU A 105 -2.53 -1.71 -18.74
CA GLU A 105 -1.56 -2.13 -17.71
C GLU A 105 -1.97 -3.44 -17.02
N HIS A 106 -3.26 -3.65 -16.76
CA HIS A 106 -3.74 -4.93 -16.23
C HIS A 106 -3.46 -6.08 -17.19
N ASN A 107 -3.73 -5.90 -18.49
CA ASN A 107 -3.56 -6.95 -19.49
C ASN A 107 -2.10 -7.15 -19.94
N ASN A 108 -1.22 -6.15 -19.79
CA ASN A 108 0.18 -6.23 -20.18
C ASN A 108 1.14 -5.88 -19.02
N PRO A 109 1.75 -6.88 -18.36
CA PRO A 109 2.72 -6.64 -17.29
C PRO A 109 3.91 -5.76 -17.68
N GLU A 110 4.32 -5.76 -18.95
CA GLU A 110 5.47 -4.99 -19.45
C GLU A 110 5.22 -3.47 -19.45
N THR A 111 3.96 -3.01 -19.31
CA THR A 111 3.64 -1.57 -19.23
C THR A 111 3.36 -1.10 -17.80
N ARG A 112 3.68 -1.90 -16.78
CA ARG A 112 3.46 -1.56 -15.37
C ARG A 112 4.64 -0.85 -14.70
N ASP A 113 5.70 -0.57 -15.45
CA ASP A 113 6.82 0.27 -14.99
C ASP A 113 6.38 1.74 -15.07
N VAL A 114 5.92 2.28 -13.94
CA VAL A 114 5.37 3.64 -13.82
C VAL A 114 6.38 4.52 -13.10
N GLU A 115 6.80 5.59 -13.77
CA GLU A 115 7.69 6.59 -13.18
C GLU A 115 6.97 7.36 -12.05
N LEU A 116 7.67 7.57 -10.93
CA LEU A 116 7.18 8.26 -9.74
C LEU A 116 7.96 9.55 -9.51
N GLU A 117 7.32 10.59 -8.97
CA GLU A 117 8.02 11.81 -8.53
C GLU A 117 9.10 11.50 -7.48
N TYR A 118 8.78 10.56 -6.59
CA TYR A 118 9.63 10.09 -5.50
C TYR A 118 9.44 8.58 -5.34
N ASN A 119 10.54 7.82 -5.25
CA ASN A 119 10.55 6.36 -5.20
C ASN A 119 11.26 5.79 -3.95
N THR A 120 11.51 6.63 -2.95
CA THR A 120 12.41 6.32 -1.84
C THR A 120 12.29 7.33 -0.69
N VAL A 121 12.59 6.87 0.52
CA VAL A 121 12.96 7.72 1.68
C VAL A 121 14.48 7.75 1.85
N ASP A 122 15.00 8.68 2.66
CA ASP A 122 16.46 8.78 2.94
C ASP A 122 16.93 7.74 3.97
N ASN A 123 16.07 7.46 4.96
CA ASN A 123 16.38 6.83 6.23
C ASN A 123 15.76 5.41 6.35
N TRP A 124 15.95 4.57 5.32
CA TRP A 124 15.38 3.21 5.29
C TRP A 124 15.76 2.35 6.49
N ASP A 125 17.00 2.48 6.98
CA ASP A 125 17.52 1.70 8.11
C ASP A 125 16.85 2.04 9.46
N ASP A 126 16.06 3.13 9.53
CA ASP A 126 15.30 3.47 10.73
C ASP A 126 14.02 2.63 10.90
N TYR A 127 13.48 2.02 9.83
CA TYR A 127 12.12 1.47 9.81
C TYR A 127 12.08 -0.05 9.99
N ASP A 128 11.50 -0.51 11.11
CA ASP A 128 11.29 -1.92 11.40
C ASP A 128 10.10 -2.54 10.66
N THR A 129 9.12 -1.72 10.26
CA THR A 129 7.89 -2.17 9.61
C THR A 129 7.45 -1.21 8.51
N VAL A 130 7.17 -1.77 7.34
CA VAL A 130 6.66 -1.03 6.18
C VAL A 130 5.31 -1.60 5.78
N PHE A 131 4.24 -0.81 5.91
CA PHE A 131 2.95 -1.09 5.29
C PHE A 131 2.97 -0.57 3.85
N ILE A 132 2.33 -1.30 2.93
CA ILE A 132 2.19 -0.93 1.52
C ILE A 132 0.70 -1.05 1.13
N GLY A 133 0.09 0.07 0.77
CA GLY A 133 -1.30 0.16 0.30
C GLY A 133 -1.43 0.58 -1.17
N ALA A 134 -2.44 0.06 -1.86
CA ALA A 134 -2.89 0.50 -3.19
C ALA A 134 -4.41 0.38 -3.28
#